data_AF-A0A9E1IL62-F1
#
_entry.id   AF-A0A9E1IL62-F1
#
_cell.length_a   1.000
_cell.length_b   1.000
_cell.length_c   1.000
_cell.angle_alpha   90.00
_cell.angle_beta   90.00
_cell.angle_gamma   90.00
#
_symmetry.space_group_name_H-M   'P 1'
#
loop_
_entity.id
_entity.type
_entity.pdbx_description
1 polymer ?
#
loop_
_entity_poly.entity_id
_entity_poly.type
_entity_poly.pdbx_seq_one_letter_code
_entity_poly.pdbx_strand_id
1 'polypeptide(L)'
;MVGIGLCVLLLGSLWTYVEKLRSQRVSLAANVLLMFSAITAGLYFVWVKRSVVDDAFISFRFADNWLNGRGLVWNEGEYVEGITNFLWTLIVGIAAWLLPWDMPDIALWLCVFCYLANIGVVLAVSRCLFRSGKGSSGYYLPVAASLLAVQWTTTAYATTGLETAFISLLVDLGLLAL
;
A
#
# COMPACT_ATOMS: atom_id res chain seq x y z
N MET A 1 12.98 -22.11 -27.49
CA MET A 1 14.24 -21.71 -26.80
C MET A 1 14.71 -20.28 -27.11
N VAL A 2 13.93 -19.44 -27.83
CA VAL A 2 14.33 -18.05 -28.17
C VAL A 2 13.96 -17.02 -27.07
N GLY A 3 12.96 -17.31 -26.23
CA GLY A 3 12.44 -16.35 -25.23
C GLY A 3 13.38 -16.01 -24.06
N ILE A 4 14.29 -16.93 -23.69
CA ILE A 4 15.18 -16.72 -22.53
C ILE A 4 16.29 -15.70 -22.87
N GLY A 5 16.84 -15.74 -24.09
CA GLY A 5 17.88 -14.80 -24.53
C GLY A 5 17.38 -13.35 -24.64
N LEU A 6 16.12 -13.15 -25.06
CA LEU A 6 15.52 -11.82 -25.14
C LEU A 6 15.30 -11.20 -23.75
N CYS A 7 14.85 -11.99 -22.78
CA CYS A 7 14.69 -11.54 -21.39
C CYS A 7 16.03 -11.16 -20.75
N VAL A 8 17.10 -11.91 -20.97
CA VAL A 8 18.44 -11.58 -20.41
C VAL A 8 19.00 -10.30 -21.01
N LEU A 9 18.81 -10.07 -22.31
CA LEU A 9 19.23 -8.83 -22.97
C LEU A 9 18.39 -7.61 -22.53
N LEU A 10 17.09 -7.79 -22.34
CA LEU A 10 16.20 -6.75 -21.80
C LEU A 10 16.56 -6.43 -20.35
N LEU A 11 16.85 -7.43 -19.51
CA LEU A 11 17.29 -7.22 -18.13
C LEU A 11 18.68 -6.57 -18.06
N GLY A 12 19.62 -6.94 -18.93
CA GLY A 12 20.95 -6.32 -18.99
C GLY A 12 20.94 -4.88 -19.49
N SER A 13 20.09 -4.58 -20.47
CA SER A 13 19.87 -3.20 -20.94
C SER A 13 19.11 -2.34 -19.93
N LEU A 14 18.14 -2.92 -19.20
CA LEU A 14 17.51 -2.26 -18.06
C LEU A 14 18.53 -1.98 -16.95
N TRP A 15 19.39 -2.95 -16.64
CA TRP A 15 20.42 -2.83 -15.60
C TRP A 15 21.41 -1.71 -15.90
N THR A 16 21.93 -1.67 -17.13
CA THR A 16 22.83 -0.60 -17.58
C THR A 16 22.15 0.77 -17.63
N TYR A 17 20.86 0.82 -17.98
CA TYR A 17 20.08 2.07 -17.93
C TYR A 17 19.85 2.54 -16.48
N VAL A 18 19.57 1.62 -15.56
CA VAL A 18 19.44 1.89 -14.13
C VAL A 18 20.78 2.37 -13.55
N GLU A 19 21.91 1.77 -13.93
CA GLU A 19 23.25 2.26 -13.56
C GLU A 19 23.54 3.65 -14.13
N LYS A 20 23.06 3.94 -15.35
CA LYS A 20 23.21 5.25 -15.96
C LYS A 20 22.40 6.32 -15.21
N LEU A 21 21.15 6.00 -14.85
CA LEU A 21 20.32 6.84 -13.97
C LEU A 21 20.94 7.00 -12.57
N ARG A 22 21.58 5.95 -12.04
CA ARG A 22 22.33 5.98 -10.77
C ARG A 22 23.49 6.97 -10.78
N SER A 23 24.11 7.19 -11.95
CA SER A 23 25.24 8.12 -12.11
C SER A 23 24.82 9.59 -12.28
N GLN A 24 23.56 9.86 -12.65
CA GLN A 24 23.08 11.22 -12.84
C GLN A 24 22.70 11.86 -11.52
N ARG A 25 23.29 13.02 -11.22
CA ARG A 25 22.88 13.86 -10.09
C ARG A 25 21.53 14.49 -10.43
N VAL A 26 20.44 13.87 -9.97
CA VAL A 26 19.10 14.48 -10.02
C VAL A 26 19.04 15.56 -8.94
N SER A 27 18.36 16.68 -9.16
CA SER A 27 18.20 17.70 -8.11
C SER A 27 17.16 17.25 -7.08
N LEU A 28 17.30 17.68 -5.82
CA LEU A 28 16.27 17.47 -4.80
C LEU A 28 14.89 17.97 -5.28
N ALA A 29 14.87 19.11 -5.96
CA ALA A 29 13.66 19.68 -6.54
C ALA A 29 12.99 18.73 -7.54
N ALA A 30 13.75 18.10 -8.43
CA ALA A 30 13.19 17.14 -9.40
C ALA A 30 12.60 15.90 -8.71
N ASN A 31 13.24 15.39 -7.65
CA ASN A 31 12.70 14.27 -6.86
C ASN A 31 11.41 14.64 -6.12
N VAL A 32 11.36 15.83 -5.54
CA VAL A 32 10.16 16.33 -4.85
C VAL A 32 9.02 16.53 -5.85
N LEU A 33 9.30 17.13 -7.01
CA LEU A 33 8.31 17.31 -8.07
C LEU A 33 7.79 15.97 -8.61
N LEU A 34 8.67 14.98 -8.80
CA LEU A 34 8.26 13.64 -9.23
C LEU A 34 7.37 12.95 -8.18
N MET A 35 7.75 12.98 -6.90
CA MET A 35 6.93 12.38 -5.84
C MET A 35 5.59 13.10 -5.71
N PHE A 36 5.60 14.43 -5.74
CA PHE A 36 4.38 15.22 -5.63
C PHE A 36 3.43 14.94 -6.79
N SER A 37 3.93 14.88 -8.03
CA SER A 37 3.10 14.56 -9.19
C SER A 37 2.57 13.12 -9.15
N ALA A 38 3.41 12.15 -8.76
CA ALA A 38 3.00 10.75 -8.63
C ALA A 38 1.94 10.54 -7.54
N ILE A 39 2.13 11.13 -6.36
CA ILE A 39 1.14 11.06 -5.26
C ILE A 39 -0.16 11.74 -5.67
N THR A 40 -0.09 12.91 -6.31
CA THR A 40 -1.29 13.63 -6.76
C THR A 40 -2.07 12.82 -7.80
N ALA A 41 -1.38 12.25 -8.79
CA ALA A 41 -1.99 11.38 -9.79
C ALA A 41 -2.59 10.10 -9.16
N GLY A 42 -1.87 9.49 -8.21
CA GLY A 42 -2.34 8.36 -7.43
C GLY A 42 -3.61 8.66 -6.67
N LEU A 43 -3.63 9.74 -5.89
CA LEU A 43 -4.79 10.21 -5.13
C LEU A 43 -5.97 10.53 -6.04
N TYR A 44 -5.73 11.10 -7.23
CA TYR A 44 -6.77 11.29 -8.23
C TYR A 44 -7.38 9.95 -8.67
N PHE A 45 -6.56 8.93 -8.97
CA PHE A 45 -7.08 7.59 -9.32
C PHE A 45 -7.83 6.93 -8.18
N VAL A 46 -7.33 7.04 -6.95
CA VAL A 46 -7.99 6.56 -5.74
C VAL A 46 -9.35 7.24 -5.57
N TRP A 47 -9.41 8.55 -5.74
CA TRP A 47 -10.65 9.32 -5.59
C TRP A 47 -11.71 8.95 -6.64
N VAL A 48 -11.30 8.84 -7.91
CA VAL A 48 -12.22 8.54 -9.02
C VAL A 48 -12.76 7.12 -8.92
N LYS A 49 -11.99 6.17 -8.40
CA LYS A 49 -12.38 4.75 -8.30
C LYS A 49 -12.78 4.32 -6.90
N ARG A 50 -13.00 5.28 -5.98
CA ARG A 50 -13.31 4.96 -4.59
C ARG A 50 -14.54 4.04 -4.53
N SER A 51 -14.35 2.87 -3.96
CA SER A 51 -15.44 1.91 -3.79
C SER A 51 -15.09 0.95 -2.67
N VAL A 52 -15.93 0.92 -1.64
CA VAL A 52 -15.91 -0.18 -0.67
C VAL A 52 -16.53 -1.39 -1.35
N VAL A 53 -15.86 -2.54 -1.29
CA VAL A 53 -16.37 -3.77 -1.91
C VAL A 53 -17.38 -4.44 -0.98
N ASP A 54 -18.30 -5.18 -1.57
CA ASP A 54 -19.32 -5.97 -0.88
C ASP A 54 -18.70 -6.97 0.12
N ASP A 55 -17.60 -7.62 -0.24
CA ASP A 55 -16.86 -8.53 0.65
C ASP A 55 -16.45 -7.87 1.99
N ALA A 56 -16.18 -6.55 2.00
CA ALA A 56 -15.80 -5.84 3.22
C ALA A 56 -16.95 -5.79 4.26
N PHE A 57 -18.21 -5.85 3.81
CA PHE A 57 -19.37 -5.85 4.71
C PHE A 57 -19.44 -7.11 5.57
N ILE A 58 -18.76 -8.19 5.16
CA ILE A 58 -18.63 -9.36 6.03
C ILE A 58 -17.86 -8.98 7.29
N SER A 59 -16.71 -8.34 7.13
CA SER A 59 -15.91 -7.84 8.25
C SER A 59 -16.70 -6.85 9.10
N PHE A 60 -17.44 -5.93 8.48
CA PHE A 60 -18.22 -4.92 9.22
C PHE A 60 -19.30 -5.53 10.09
N ARG A 61 -20.00 -6.55 9.61
CA ARG A 61 -21.00 -7.26 10.42
C ARG A 61 -20.39 -7.98 11.62
N PHE A 62 -19.25 -8.64 11.42
CA PHE A 62 -18.52 -9.27 12.52
C PHE A 62 -18.03 -8.22 13.53
N ALA A 63 -17.52 -7.08 13.06
CA ALA A 63 -17.13 -5.97 13.90
C ALA A 63 -18.32 -5.40 14.68
N ASP A 64 -19.47 -5.18 14.05
CA ASP A 64 -20.69 -4.69 14.69
C ASP A 64 -21.18 -5.64 15.79
N ASN A 65 -21.25 -6.95 15.50
CA ASN A 65 -21.63 -7.95 16.50
C ASN A 65 -20.65 -7.97 17.68
N TRP A 66 -19.35 -7.86 17.40
CA TRP A 66 -18.34 -7.78 18.44
C TRP A 66 -18.52 -6.54 19.33
N LEU A 67 -18.71 -5.36 18.73
CA LEU A 67 -18.91 -4.10 19.46
C LEU A 67 -20.20 -4.09 20.30
N ASN A 68 -21.24 -4.79 19.85
CA ASN A 68 -22.50 -4.93 20.59
C ASN A 68 -22.49 -6.07 21.62
N GLY A 69 -21.34 -6.73 21.86
CA GLY A 69 -21.21 -7.80 22.84
C GLY A 69 -21.85 -9.14 22.43
N ARG A 70 -22.26 -9.28 21.16
CA ARG A 70 -22.79 -10.53 20.59
C ARG A 70 -21.69 -11.55 20.23
N GLY A 71 -20.44 -11.14 20.35
CA GLY A 71 -19.27 -11.94 19.97
C GLY A 71 -18.87 -11.73 18.51
N LEU A 72 -17.74 -12.32 18.12
CA LEU A 72 -17.21 -12.24 16.76
C LEU A 72 -17.87 -13.31 15.88
N VAL A 73 -19.15 -13.11 15.58
CA VAL A 73 -20.01 -14.07 14.87
C VAL A 73 -20.77 -13.38 13.74
N TRP A 74 -21.26 -14.17 12.77
CA TRP A 74 -22.16 -13.65 11.73
C TRP A 74 -23.60 -13.48 12.25
N ASN A 75 -24.12 -14.53 12.91
CA ASN A 75 -25.42 -14.52 13.58
C ASN A 75 -25.22 -14.77 15.07
N GLU A 76 -25.97 -14.07 15.91
CA GLU A 76 -25.94 -14.30 17.35
C GLU A 76 -26.37 -15.73 17.68
N GLY A 77 -25.61 -16.41 18.55
CA GLY A 77 -25.84 -17.81 18.90
C GLY A 77 -25.24 -18.83 17.93
N GLU A 78 -24.76 -18.42 16.76
CA GLU A 78 -24.06 -19.29 15.80
C GLU A 78 -22.55 -19.01 15.81
N TYR A 79 -21.77 -19.93 16.38
CA TYR A 79 -20.33 -19.78 16.51
C TYR A 79 -19.61 -20.42 15.32
N VAL A 80 -19.45 -19.65 14.25
CA VAL A 80 -18.70 -20.04 13.05
C VAL A 80 -17.69 -18.95 12.71
N GLU A 81 -16.43 -19.35 12.50
CA GLU A 81 -15.40 -18.45 12.00
C GLU A 81 -15.62 -18.17 10.51
N GLY A 82 -16.21 -17.01 10.21
CA GLY A 82 -16.54 -16.59 8.84
C GLY A 82 -15.67 -15.46 8.29
N ILE A 83 -14.70 -14.96 9.06
CA ILE A 83 -13.78 -13.90 8.64
C ILE A 83 -12.38 -14.46 8.37
N THR A 84 -11.72 -13.96 7.33
CA THR A 84 -10.35 -14.33 6.95
C THR A 84 -9.31 -13.28 7.35
N ASN A 85 -9.77 -12.16 7.91
CA ASN A 85 -8.98 -10.95 8.14
C ASN A 85 -9.15 -10.43 9.58
N PHE A 86 -9.11 -11.34 10.56
CA PHE A 86 -9.36 -11.09 11.99
C PHE A 86 -8.74 -9.78 12.52
N LEU A 87 -7.43 -9.57 12.29
CA LEU A 87 -6.73 -8.37 12.77
C LEU A 87 -7.31 -7.08 12.15
N TRP A 88 -7.65 -7.10 10.86
CA TRP A 88 -8.25 -5.96 10.19
C TRP A 88 -9.66 -5.69 10.69
N THR A 89 -10.47 -6.74 10.90
CA THR A 89 -11.81 -6.63 11.51
C THR A 89 -11.74 -5.94 12.87
N LEU A 90 -10.78 -6.32 13.72
CA LEU A 90 -10.57 -5.67 15.02
C LEU A 90 -10.16 -4.20 14.87
N ILE A 91 -9.24 -3.89 13.96
CA ILE A 91 -8.79 -2.50 13.72
C ILE A 91 -9.98 -1.63 13.29
N VAL A 92 -10.79 -2.09 12.32
CA VAL A 92 -11.98 -1.37 11.85
C VAL A 92 -13.01 -1.22 12.97
N GLY A 93 -13.26 -2.29 13.74
CA GLY A 93 -14.18 -2.24 14.87
C GLY A 93 -13.74 -1.26 15.96
N ILE A 94 -12.46 -1.27 16.36
CA ILE A 94 -11.91 -0.32 17.34
C ILE A 94 -12.01 1.11 16.81
N ALA A 95 -11.68 1.33 15.53
CA ALA A 95 -11.79 2.64 14.92
C ALA A 95 -13.26 3.13 14.89
N ALA A 96 -14.22 2.25 14.60
CA ALA A 96 -15.65 2.57 14.65
C ALA A 96 -16.17 2.83 16.06
N TRP A 97 -15.57 2.23 17.08
CA TRP A 97 -15.87 2.55 18.47
C TRP A 97 -15.33 3.93 18.89
N LEU A 98 -14.19 4.36 18.33
CA LEU A 98 -13.53 5.61 18.67
C LEU A 98 -14.03 6.82 17.86
N LEU A 99 -14.48 6.61 16.62
CA LEU A 99 -14.82 7.66 15.66
C LEU A 99 -16.33 7.70 15.43
N PRO A 100 -16.93 8.90 15.25
CA PRO A 100 -18.36 9.06 14.99
C PRO A 100 -18.72 8.83 13.51
N TRP A 101 -17.99 7.96 12.81
CA TRP A 101 -18.15 7.71 11.36
C TRP A 101 -18.64 6.28 11.12
N ASP A 102 -19.27 6.06 9.96
CA ASP A 102 -19.72 4.73 9.58
C ASP A 102 -18.52 3.83 9.21
N MET A 103 -18.64 2.52 9.48
CA MET A 103 -17.58 1.54 9.20
C MET A 103 -17.05 1.56 7.76
N PRO A 104 -17.89 1.71 6.70
CA PRO A 104 -17.40 1.80 5.33
C PRO A 104 -16.47 3.00 5.12
N ASP A 105 -16.80 4.17 5.67
CA ASP A 105 -15.96 5.37 5.54
C ASP A 105 -14.66 5.21 6.33
N ILE A 106 -14.73 4.67 7.54
CA ILE A 106 -13.56 4.37 8.37
C ILE A 106 -12.61 3.42 7.64
N ALA A 107 -13.13 2.30 7.14
CA ALA A 107 -12.33 1.31 6.43
C ALA A 107 -11.72 1.90 5.16
N LEU A 108 -12.47 2.69 4.40
CA LEU A 108 -11.98 3.40 3.22
C LEU A 108 -10.79 4.30 3.57
N TRP A 109 -10.93 5.16 4.58
CA TRP A 109 -9.85 6.08 4.97
C TRP A 109 -8.65 5.36 5.59
N LEU A 110 -8.86 4.26 6.31
CA LEU A 110 -7.78 3.40 6.77
C LEU A 110 -7.02 2.76 5.60
N CYS A 111 -7.70 2.29 4.55
CA CYS A 111 -7.04 1.79 3.34
C CYS A 111 -6.21 2.90 2.66
N VAL A 112 -6.76 4.12 2.54
CA VAL A 112 -6.05 5.27 1.96
C VAL A 112 -4.81 5.62 2.79
N PHE A 113 -4.94 5.61 4.12
CA PHE A 113 -3.82 5.80 5.03
C PHE A 113 -2.75 4.73 4.83
N CYS A 114 -3.13 3.44 4.77
CA CYS A 114 -2.18 2.34 4.56
C CYS A 114 -1.46 2.47 3.20
N TYR A 115 -2.18 2.85 2.15
CA TYR A 115 -1.63 3.12 0.83
C TYR A 115 -0.58 4.25 0.85
N LEU A 116 -0.88 5.39 1.48
CA LEU A 116 0.06 6.51 1.60
C LEU A 116 1.27 6.15 2.48
N ALA A 117 1.03 5.45 3.59
CA ALA A 117 2.09 4.95 4.46
C ALA A 117 3.01 4.01 3.68
N ASN A 118 2.46 3.17 2.81
CA ASN A 118 3.26 2.24 2.02
C ASN A 118 4.21 2.97 1.03
N ILE A 119 3.74 4.04 0.37
CA ILE A 119 4.61 4.91 -0.44
C ILE A 119 5.79 5.43 0.39
N GLY A 120 5.53 5.84 1.64
CA GLY A 120 6.55 6.31 2.57
C GLY A 120 7.57 5.22 2.95
N VAL A 121 7.09 4.01 3.23
CA VAL A 121 7.93 2.85 3.58
C VAL A 121 8.80 2.43 2.40
N VAL A 122 8.24 2.29 1.19
CA VAL A 122 9.02 1.95 -0.01
C VAL A 122 10.06 3.03 -0.33
N LEU A 123 9.74 4.31 -0.07
CA LEU A 123 10.71 5.39 -0.19
C LEU A 123 11.85 5.25 0.84
N ALA A 124 11.55 4.85 2.08
CA ALA A 124 12.54 4.60 3.12
C ALA A 124 13.43 3.38 2.80
N VAL A 125 12.83 2.27 2.38
CA VAL A 125 13.54 1.07 1.91
C VAL A 125 14.50 1.42 0.78
N SER A 126 14.01 2.16 -0.23
CA SER A 126 14.82 2.62 -1.36
C SER A 126 16.04 3.41 -0.85
N ARG A 127 15.84 4.35 0.08
CA ARG A 127 16.94 5.12 0.69
C ARG A 127 17.94 4.22 1.41
N CYS A 128 17.49 3.25 2.19
CA CYS A 128 18.37 2.35 2.93
C CYS A 128 19.26 1.52 2.00
N LEU A 129 18.67 0.94 0.94
CA LEU A 129 19.41 0.14 -0.05
C LEU A 129 20.44 0.97 -0.82
N PHE A 130 20.08 2.19 -1.25
CA PHE A 130 21.00 3.03 -2.02
C PHE A 130 22.07 3.72 -1.16
N ARG A 131 21.82 3.96 0.12
CA ARG A 131 22.81 4.53 1.06
C ARG A 131 23.92 3.55 1.44
N SER A 132 23.69 2.24 1.34
CA SER A 132 24.67 1.19 1.61
C SER A 132 25.77 1.09 0.51
N GLY A 133 25.55 1.68 -0.66
CA GLY A 133 26.57 1.78 -1.71
C GLY A 133 27.60 2.86 -1.38
N LYS A 134 28.83 2.46 -1.02
CA LYS A 134 29.99 3.36 -0.82
C LYS A 134 30.09 4.37 -1.97
N GLY A 135 29.81 5.65 -1.69
CA GLY A 135 30.30 6.78 -2.48
C GLY A 135 29.31 7.67 -3.23
N SER A 136 27.99 7.46 -3.19
CA SER A 136 27.04 8.36 -3.87
C SER A 136 26.24 9.20 -2.89
N SER A 137 26.72 10.43 -2.63
CA SER A 137 25.90 11.55 -2.13
C SER A 137 24.98 12.13 -3.23
N GLY A 138 24.63 11.32 -4.24
CA GLY A 138 23.73 11.71 -5.33
C GLY A 138 22.28 11.45 -4.93
N TYR A 139 21.41 12.44 -5.14
CA TYR A 139 19.98 12.29 -4.90
C TYR A 139 19.44 11.13 -5.74
N TYR A 140 18.95 10.09 -5.07
CA TYR A 140 18.38 8.91 -5.70
C TYR A 140 17.01 9.26 -6.30
N LEU A 141 16.70 8.77 -7.50
CA LEU A 141 15.37 8.95 -8.10
C LEU A 141 14.39 7.98 -7.41
N PRO A 142 13.28 8.45 -6.81
CA PRO A 142 12.35 7.59 -6.06
C PRO A 142 11.41 6.81 -6.99
N VAL A 143 11.98 6.09 -7.96
CA VAL A 143 11.23 5.40 -9.03
C VAL A 143 10.26 4.38 -8.45
N ALA A 144 10.71 3.53 -7.52
CA ALA A 144 9.86 2.49 -6.92
C ALA A 144 8.65 3.09 -6.20
N ALA A 145 8.86 4.09 -5.34
CA ALA A 145 7.77 4.77 -4.62
C ALA A 145 6.83 5.53 -5.57
N SER A 146 7.38 6.14 -6.63
CA SER A 146 6.58 6.85 -7.64
C SER A 146 5.72 5.87 -8.45
N LEU A 147 6.28 4.74 -8.87
CA LEU A 147 5.54 3.69 -9.58
C LEU A 147 4.44 3.10 -8.70
N LEU A 148 4.76 2.81 -7.43
CA LEU A 148 3.76 2.34 -6.47
C LEU A 148 2.62 3.36 -6.32
N ALA A 149 2.93 4.66 -6.27
CA ALA A 149 1.91 5.70 -6.13
C ALA A 149 0.94 5.81 -7.34
N VAL A 150 1.26 5.28 -8.51
CA VAL A 150 0.34 5.32 -9.68
C VAL A 150 -0.08 3.94 -10.16
N GLN A 151 0.46 2.88 -9.57
CA GLN A 151 0.19 1.53 -10.03
C GLN A 151 -1.28 1.17 -9.87
N TRP A 152 -1.88 0.68 -10.96
CA TRP A 152 -3.31 0.38 -11.03
C TRP A 152 -3.81 -0.44 -9.83
N THR A 153 -3.14 -1.56 -9.54
CA THR A 153 -3.52 -2.47 -8.45
C THR A 153 -3.54 -1.74 -7.10
N THR A 154 -2.48 -1.01 -6.78
CA THR A 154 -2.39 -0.32 -5.48
C THR A 154 -3.45 0.76 -5.32
N THR A 155 -3.71 1.55 -6.37
CA THR A 155 -4.75 2.59 -6.34
C THR A 155 -6.16 1.99 -6.30
N ALA A 156 -6.39 0.84 -6.94
CA ALA A 156 -7.67 0.15 -6.92
C ALA A 156 -7.98 -0.44 -5.53
N TYR A 157 -6.99 -1.06 -4.87
CA TYR A 157 -7.15 -1.62 -3.52
C TYR A 157 -7.03 -0.59 -2.39
N ALA A 158 -6.73 0.68 -2.69
CA ALA A 158 -6.59 1.73 -1.67
C ALA A 158 -7.91 2.18 -1.03
N THR A 159 -9.07 1.72 -1.53
CA THR A 159 -10.40 2.14 -1.02
C THR A 159 -11.38 0.99 -0.84
N THR A 160 -10.96 -0.26 -1.04
CA THR A 160 -11.85 -1.43 -1.03
C THR A 160 -12.48 -1.71 0.34
N GLY A 161 -11.93 -1.13 1.42
CA GLY A 161 -12.35 -1.44 2.79
C GLY A 161 -11.83 -2.79 3.30
N LEU A 162 -11.04 -3.49 2.49
CA LEU A 162 -10.35 -4.73 2.85
C LEU A 162 -8.92 -4.46 3.34
N GLU A 163 -8.36 -5.48 3.97
CA GLU A 163 -7.03 -5.50 4.55
C GLU A 163 -5.88 -5.45 3.51
N THR A 164 -6.17 -5.50 2.20
CA THR A 164 -5.14 -5.66 1.16
C THR A 164 -4.04 -4.58 1.22
N ALA A 165 -4.43 -3.31 1.36
CA ALA A 165 -3.47 -2.20 1.51
C ALA A 165 -2.69 -2.29 2.83
N PHE A 166 -3.34 -2.78 3.90
CA PHE A 166 -2.73 -2.98 5.21
C PHE A 166 -1.72 -4.14 5.20
N ILE A 167 -2.05 -5.28 4.58
CA ILE A 167 -1.12 -6.41 4.41
C ILE A 167 0.11 -5.96 3.63
N SER A 168 -0.08 -5.23 2.52
CA SER A 168 1.05 -4.71 1.73
C SER A 168 1.95 -3.84 2.58
N LEU A 169 1.38 -2.93 3.37
CA LEU A 169 2.13 -2.08 4.31
C LEU A 169 2.92 -2.91 5.33
N LEU A 170 2.33 -3.94 5.93
CA LEU A 170 3.01 -4.79 6.91
C LEU A 170 4.20 -5.54 6.29
N VAL A 171 4.04 -6.06 5.07
CA VAL A 171 5.13 -6.73 4.34
C VAL A 171 6.28 -5.76 4.07
N ASP A 172 5.96 -4.55 3.57
CA ASP A 172 6.96 -3.53 3.26
C ASP A 172 7.65 -2.99 4.54
N LEU A 173 6.93 -2.89 5.66
CA LEU A 173 7.50 -2.58 6.98
C LEU A 173 8.44 -3.69 7.47
N GLY A 174 8.06 -4.96 7.29
CA GLY A 174 8.91 -6.09 7.62
C GLY A 174 10.22 -6.06 6.85
N LEU A 175 10.18 -5.69 5.57
CA LEU A 175 11.38 -5.54 4.75
C LEU A 175 12.27 -4.36 5.17
N LEU A 176 11.67 -3.26 5.65
CA LEU A 176 12.42 -2.13 6.21
C LEU A 176 13.10 -2.47 7.53
N ALA A 177 12.60 -3.45 8.28
CA ALA A 177 13.14 -3.88 9.56
C ALA A 177 14.31 -4.88 9.47
N LEU A 178 14.58 -5.43 8.28
CA LEU A 178 15.73 -6.32 7.99
C LEU A 178 17.02 -5.52 7.75
#